data_AF-A0A6L3F893-F1
#
_entry.id   AF-A0A6L3F893-F1
#
_cell.length_a   1.000
_cell.length_b   1.000
_cell.length_c   1.000
_cell.angle_alpha   90.00
_cell.angle_beta   90.00
_cell.angle_gamma   90.00
#
_symmetry.space_group_name_H-M   'P 1'
#
loop_
_entity.id
_entity.type
_entity.pdbx_description
1 polymer ?
#
loop_
_entity_poly.entity_id
_entity_poly.type
_entity_poly.pdbx_seq_one_letter_code
_entity_poly.pdbx_strand_id
1 'polypeptide(L)'
;MRGWKTAVSPIPNPLLPGSSMESRLLDMWRDVLGRNSFDVDDDFFELGGTSLQAMQVVTQIEQDFGARLPMTSFLHEATVAHLATEVGQFVDARAWPLVVDIQPHGDRTPFFCVHGLTGDVLWFRELGAYLAPDQPFYGLQAQGLDGIQPGVDDLYAMAALYIDAMRTRQPEGPYYLGGASFGGTVALEMAQQLRSQGEEVALLVMFDHVPGGDQVDVGPWASGAASGKPFAECALLVIQLFRTGSRADYAAGAAQGSRGYERCGAAGWVGSWWRC
;
A
#
# COMPACT_ATOMS: atom_id res chain seq x y z
N MET A 1 -31.20 36.03 -1.98
CA MET A 1 -31.56 34.71 -1.43
C MET A 1 -32.01 33.83 -2.59
N ARG A 2 -31.28 32.77 -2.93
CA ARG A 2 -31.74 31.72 -3.86
C ARG A 2 -31.62 30.39 -3.13
N GLY A 3 -32.73 29.68 -2.93
CA GLY A 3 -32.76 28.46 -2.15
C GLY A 3 -32.18 27.29 -2.94
N TRP A 4 -31.19 26.61 -2.38
CA TRP A 4 -30.72 25.32 -2.88
C TRP A 4 -31.75 24.26 -2.46
N LYS A 5 -32.48 23.68 -3.42
CA LYS A 5 -33.25 22.46 -3.17
C LYS A 5 -32.25 21.30 -3.10
N THR A 6 -31.95 20.82 -1.91
CA THR A 6 -31.32 19.51 -1.73
C THR A 6 -32.28 18.45 -2.23
N ALA A 7 -32.01 17.94 -3.44
CA ALA A 7 -32.55 16.66 -3.86
C ALA A 7 -31.86 15.58 -3.01
N VAL A 8 -32.58 15.07 -2.02
CA VAL A 8 -32.18 13.86 -1.30
C VAL A 8 -32.35 12.70 -2.28
N SER A 9 -31.25 12.07 -2.67
CA SER A 9 -31.27 10.87 -3.53
C SER A 9 -32.08 9.74 -2.86
N PRO A 10 -32.79 8.90 -3.63
CA PRO A 10 -33.64 7.87 -3.05
C PRO A 10 -32.82 6.76 -2.36
N ILE A 11 -33.49 6.14 -1.39
CA ILE A 11 -33.10 4.96 -0.60
C ILE A 11 -32.65 3.80 -1.52
N PRO A 12 -31.75 2.88 -1.08
CA PRO A 12 -31.16 1.84 -1.93
C PRO A 12 -32.18 1.09 -2.78
N ASN A 13 -31.83 0.87 -4.05
CA ASN A 13 -32.66 0.10 -4.96
C ASN A 13 -32.51 -1.39 -4.62
N PRO A 14 -33.54 -2.06 -4.04
CA PRO A 14 -33.46 -3.51 -3.88
C PRO A 14 -33.27 -4.15 -5.26
N LEU A 15 -32.49 -5.23 -5.32
CA LEU A 15 -32.20 -5.97 -6.55
C LEU A 15 -33.44 -6.05 -7.44
N LEU A 16 -33.31 -5.60 -8.70
CA LEU A 16 -34.42 -5.58 -9.65
C LEU A 16 -35.03 -6.98 -9.73
N PRO A 17 -36.37 -7.13 -9.89
CA PRO A 17 -37.01 -8.43 -9.91
C PRO A 17 -36.39 -9.37 -10.96
N GLY A 18 -35.57 -10.33 -10.51
CA GLY A 18 -34.84 -11.28 -11.35
C GLY A 18 -33.33 -11.04 -11.52
N SER A 19 -32.75 -9.94 -11.04
CA SER A 19 -31.28 -9.73 -11.07
C SER A 19 -30.58 -10.37 -9.87
N SER A 20 -29.50 -11.12 -10.10
CA SER A 20 -28.59 -11.55 -9.02
C SER A 20 -27.68 -10.39 -8.56
N MET A 21 -27.08 -10.54 -7.38
CA MET A 21 -26.03 -9.65 -6.88
C MET A 21 -24.87 -9.54 -7.89
N GLU A 22 -24.43 -10.68 -8.41
CA GLU A 22 -23.37 -10.79 -9.42
C GLU A 22 -23.74 -10.05 -10.71
N SER A 23 -25.00 -10.15 -11.16
CA SER A 23 -25.47 -9.44 -12.37
C SER A 23 -25.29 -7.92 -12.23
N ARG A 24 -25.58 -7.39 -11.03
CA ARG A 24 -25.47 -5.96 -10.74
C ARG A 24 -24.03 -5.50 -10.53
N LEU A 25 -23.19 -6.34 -9.91
CA LEU A 25 -21.74 -6.10 -9.82
C LEU A 25 -21.07 -6.14 -11.20
N LEU A 26 -21.50 -7.04 -12.09
CA LEU A 26 -21.09 -7.05 -13.49
C LEU A 26 -21.51 -5.77 -14.23
N ASP A 27 -22.67 -5.16 -13.91
CA ASP A 27 -23.04 -3.85 -14.46
C ASP A 27 -22.00 -2.79 -14.05
N MET A 28 -21.70 -2.68 -12.75
CA MET A 28 -20.72 -1.73 -12.21
C MET A 28 -19.34 -1.90 -12.85
N TRP A 29 -18.89 -3.15 -13.05
CA TRP A 29 -17.63 -3.44 -13.73
C TRP A 29 -17.63 -3.00 -15.20
N ARG A 30 -18.75 -3.17 -15.92
CA ARG A 30 -18.90 -2.72 -17.32
C ARG A 30 -18.81 -1.20 -17.42
N ASP A 31 -19.44 -0.48 -16.48
CA ASP A 31 -19.40 0.98 -16.42
C ASP A 31 -18.01 1.52 -16.04
N VAL A 32 -17.29 0.86 -15.13
CA VAL A 32 -15.97 1.30 -14.62
C VAL A 32 -14.79 0.90 -15.53
N LEU A 33 -14.82 -0.29 -16.13
CA LEU A 33 -13.75 -0.80 -17.00
C LEU A 33 -14.01 -0.51 -18.50
N GLY A 34 -15.22 -0.08 -18.88
CA GLY A 34 -15.56 0.31 -20.25
C GLY A 34 -15.58 -0.86 -21.26
N ARG A 35 -15.75 -2.09 -20.78
CA ARG A 35 -15.84 -3.32 -21.60
C ARG A 35 -17.19 -3.99 -21.38
N ASN A 36 -17.67 -4.78 -22.35
CA ASN A 36 -19.05 -5.28 -22.37
C ASN A 36 -19.24 -6.75 -21.93
N SER A 37 -18.16 -7.48 -21.64
CA SER A 37 -18.22 -8.91 -21.31
C SER A 37 -17.13 -9.29 -20.31
N PHE A 38 -17.58 -9.86 -19.19
CA PHE A 38 -16.77 -10.49 -18.14
C PHE A 38 -17.51 -11.73 -17.65
N ASP A 39 -16.77 -12.71 -17.13
CA ASP A 39 -17.32 -13.77 -16.30
C ASP A 39 -17.34 -13.36 -14.82
N VAL A 40 -18.06 -14.10 -13.97
CA VAL A 40 -18.11 -13.80 -12.52
C VAL A 40 -16.80 -14.12 -11.80
N ASP A 41 -15.98 -14.98 -12.40
CA ASP A 41 -14.68 -15.45 -11.89
C ASP A 41 -13.47 -14.72 -12.50
N ASP A 42 -13.68 -13.75 -13.40
CA ASP A 42 -12.58 -12.92 -13.93
C ASP A 42 -11.95 -12.06 -12.81
N ASP A 43 -10.61 -11.98 -12.73
CA ASP A 43 -9.93 -11.06 -11.80
C ASP A 43 -9.88 -9.63 -12.37
N PHE A 44 -10.31 -8.67 -11.54
CA PHE A 44 -10.40 -7.25 -11.88
C PHE A 44 -9.10 -6.62 -12.40
N PHE A 45 -7.94 -7.03 -11.88
CA PHE A 45 -6.64 -6.45 -12.23
C PHE A 45 -6.04 -7.12 -13.47
N GLU A 46 -6.23 -8.43 -13.64
CA GLU A 46 -5.90 -9.13 -14.90
C GLU A 46 -6.72 -8.59 -16.09
N LEU A 47 -7.93 -8.08 -15.84
CA LEU A 47 -8.73 -7.34 -16.82
C LEU A 47 -8.22 -5.93 -17.13
N GLY A 48 -7.19 -5.44 -16.44
CA GLY A 48 -6.60 -4.11 -16.56
C GLY A 48 -7.18 -3.06 -15.61
N GLY A 49 -7.92 -3.47 -14.57
CA GLY A 49 -8.46 -2.58 -13.55
C GLY A 49 -7.39 -1.97 -12.64
N THR A 50 -7.65 -0.77 -12.13
CA THR A 50 -6.76 0.00 -11.24
C THR A 50 -7.35 0.21 -9.86
N SER A 51 -6.54 0.55 -8.85
CA SER A 51 -7.02 0.80 -7.48
C SER A 51 -8.07 1.93 -7.41
N LEU A 52 -7.96 2.96 -8.28
CA LEU A 52 -8.96 4.03 -8.38
C LEU A 52 -10.30 3.51 -8.93
N GLN A 53 -10.26 2.61 -9.91
CA GLN A 53 -11.45 1.96 -10.44
C GLN A 53 -12.06 0.97 -9.42
N ALA A 54 -11.25 0.24 -8.67
CA ALA A 54 -11.73 -0.59 -7.56
C ALA A 54 -12.46 0.27 -6.50
N MET A 55 -11.92 1.45 -6.17
CA MET A 55 -12.55 2.40 -5.25
C MET A 55 -13.89 2.94 -5.80
N GLN A 56 -13.99 3.17 -7.12
CA GLN A 56 -15.25 3.51 -7.78
C GLN A 56 -16.28 2.37 -7.69
N VAL A 57 -15.87 1.11 -7.82
CA VAL A 57 -16.73 -0.07 -7.62
C VAL A 57 -17.21 -0.14 -6.17
N VAL A 58 -16.32 -0.04 -5.18
CA VAL A 58 -16.68 -0.02 -3.74
C VAL A 58 -17.68 1.11 -3.43
N THR A 59 -17.47 2.29 -4.00
CA THR A 59 -18.37 3.44 -3.82
C THR A 59 -19.76 3.17 -4.40
N GLN A 60 -19.85 2.50 -5.56
CA GLN A 60 -21.13 2.09 -6.16
C GLN A 60 -21.81 0.97 -5.36
N ILE A 61 -21.04 0.03 -4.80
CA ILE A 61 -21.54 -1.03 -3.91
C ILE A 61 -22.19 -0.42 -2.65
N GLU A 62 -21.56 0.60 -2.03
CA GLU A 62 -22.15 1.31 -0.89
C GLU A 62 -23.46 2.03 -1.29
N GLN A 63 -23.50 2.66 -2.47
CA GLN A 63 -24.68 3.40 -2.95
C GLN A 63 -25.87 2.49 -3.28
N ASP A 64 -25.62 1.37 -3.97
CA ASP A 64 -26.68 0.47 -4.44
C ASP A 64 -27.15 -0.52 -3.37
N PHE A 65 -26.25 -0.99 -2.51
CA PHE A 65 -26.55 -2.06 -1.54
C PHE A 65 -26.48 -1.61 -0.08
N GLY A 66 -25.95 -0.42 0.21
CA GLY A 66 -25.67 0.03 1.58
C GLY A 66 -24.45 -0.66 2.22
N ALA A 67 -23.70 -1.47 1.46
CA ALA A 67 -22.60 -2.28 1.95
C ALA A 67 -21.25 -1.57 1.77
N ARG A 68 -20.57 -1.28 2.87
CA ARG A 68 -19.20 -0.75 2.88
C ARG A 68 -18.17 -1.88 2.87
N LEU A 69 -17.59 -2.16 1.72
CA LEU A 69 -16.47 -3.09 1.61
C LEU A 69 -15.13 -2.37 1.83
N PRO A 70 -14.16 -2.97 2.54
CA PRO A 70 -12.81 -2.46 2.57
C PRO A 70 -12.12 -2.67 1.21
N MET A 71 -11.17 -1.80 0.87
CA MET A 71 -10.31 -2.00 -0.31
C MET A 71 -9.53 -3.32 -0.26
N THR A 72 -9.38 -3.91 0.94
CA THR A 72 -8.75 -5.22 1.15
C THR A 72 -9.56 -6.38 0.56
N SER A 73 -10.87 -6.24 0.31
CA SER A 73 -11.67 -7.25 -0.43
C SER A 73 -11.23 -7.40 -1.90
N PHE A 74 -10.30 -6.57 -2.39
CA PHE A 74 -9.68 -6.68 -3.73
C PHE A 74 -8.25 -7.26 -3.69
N LEU A 75 -7.70 -7.61 -2.51
CA LEU A 75 -6.29 -8.03 -2.39
C LEU A 75 -6.02 -9.45 -2.89
N HIS A 76 -6.84 -10.43 -2.47
CA HIS A 76 -6.59 -11.84 -2.75
C HIS A 76 -7.47 -12.39 -3.89
N GLU A 77 -8.76 -12.07 -3.88
CA GLU A 77 -9.74 -12.54 -4.85
C GLU A 77 -10.57 -11.35 -5.35
N ALA A 78 -10.12 -10.69 -6.42
CA ALA A 78 -10.83 -9.54 -6.97
C ALA A 78 -11.83 -9.96 -8.06
N THR A 79 -12.72 -10.91 -7.75
CA THR A 79 -13.74 -11.43 -8.68
C THR A 79 -15.14 -10.95 -8.31
N VAL A 80 -16.09 -10.98 -9.25
CA VAL A 80 -17.49 -10.62 -8.95
C VAL A 80 -18.12 -11.63 -7.99
N ALA A 81 -17.84 -12.93 -8.14
CA ALA A 81 -18.36 -13.97 -7.25
C ALA A 81 -17.88 -13.76 -5.79
N HIS A 82 -16.62 -13.38 -5.60
CA HIS A 82 -16.08 -13.01 -4.29
C HIS A 82 -16.79 -11.77 -3.74
N LEU A 83 -16.83 -10.67 -4.50
CA LEU A 83 -17.49 -9.42 -4.06
C LEU A 83 -18.98 -9.61 -3.78
N ALA A 84 -19.70 -10.44 -4.54
CA ALA A 84 -21.10 -10.78 -4.28
C ALA A 84 -21.28 -11.48 -2.92
N THR A 85 -20.32 -12.35 -2.57
CA THR A 85 -20.27 -13.02 -1.27
C THR A 85 -19.96 -12.03 -0.15
N GLU A 86 -19.00 -11.13 -0.35
CA GLU A 86 -18.66 -10.06 0.61
C GLU A 86 -19.84 -9.13 0.90
N VAL A 87 -20.57 -8.69 -0.14
CA VAL A 87 -21.80 -7.88 0.01
C VAL A 87 -22.93 -8.69 0.67
N GLY A 88 -23.11 -9.96 0.29
CA GLY A 88 -24.13 -10.82 0.88
C GLY A 88 -23.86 -11.14 2.36
N GLN A 89 -22.60 -11.13 2.78
CA GLN A 89 -22.14 -11.31 4.15
C GLN A 89 -21.86 -9.98 4.86
N PHE A 90 -22.67 -8.94 4.58
CA PHE A 90 -22.54 -7.63 5.25
C PHE A 90 -22.92 -7.72 6.74
N VAL A 91 -21.93 -8.16 7.53
CA VAL A 91 -21.92 -8.09 8.98
C VAL A 91 -21.32 -6.73 9.33
N ASP A 92 -22.11 -5.88 9.98
CA ASP A 92 -21.62 -4.68 10.67
C ASP A 92 -20.36 -5.04 11.48
N ALA A 93 -19.26 -4.34 11.21
CA ALA A 93 -17.92 -4.61 11.76
C ALA A 93 -17.22 -5.90 11.31
N ARG A 94 -17.13 -6.15 10.00
CA ARG A 94 -15.86 -6.70 9.46
C ARG A 94 -14.73 -5.72 9.84
N ALA A 95 -13.69 -6.23 10.49
CA ALA A 95 -12.58 -5.40 10.94
C ALA A 95 -11.90 -4.72 9.74
N TRP A 96 -11.55 -3.44 9.91
CA TRP A 96 -10.60 -2.74 9.05
C TRP A 96 -9.23 -2.78 9.76
N PRO A 97 -8.46 -3.87 9.63
CA PRO A 97 -7.23 -4.01 10.40
C PRO A 97 -6.20 -2.99 9.95
N LEU A 98 -5.43 -2.48 10.91
CA LEU A 98 -4.29 -1.60 10.62
C LEU A 98 -3.15 -2.35 9.94
N VAL A 99 -2.97 -3.65 10.26
CA VAL A 99 -2.03 -4.53 9.54
C VAL A 99 -2.82 -5.41 8.57
N VAL A 100 -2.50 -5.26 7.29
CA VAL A 100 -3.15 -5.95 6.18
C VAL A 100 -2.20 -6.97 5.57
N ASP A 101 -2.68 -8.19 5.39
CA ASP A 101 -1.92 -9.30 4.85
C ASP A 101 -1.86 -9.20 3.33
N ILE A 102 -0.70 -8.82 2.78
CA ILE A 102 -0.48 -8.78 1.32
C ILE A 102 0.08 -10.13 0.86
N GLN A 103 1.14 -10.59 1.53
CA GLN A 103 1.73 -11.92 1.38
C GLN A 103 2.18 -12.40 2.76
N PRO A 104 1.32 -13.04 3.57
CA PRO A 104 1.61 -13.33 4.98
C PRO A 104 2.52 -14.55 5.22
N HIS A 105 2.90 -15.26 4.16
CA HIS A 105 3.65 -16.52 4.25
C HIS A 105 5.16 -16.32 4.00
N GLY A 106 5.97 -17.16 4.65
CA GLY A 106 7.43 -17.09 4.62
C GLY A 106 8.05 -17.09 6.02
N ASP A 107 9.37 -17.23 6.08
CA ASP A 107 10.18 -17.24 7.30
C ASP A 107 11.26 -16.13 7.33
N ARG A 108 11.37 -15.34 6.25
CA ARG A 108 12.21 -14.13 6.21
C ARG A 108 11.68 -13.05 7.14
N THR A 109 12.55 -12.11 7.51
CA THR A 109 12.17 -10.87 8.22
C THR A 109 11.02 -10.16 7.49
N PRO A 110 9.84 -10.00 8.12
CA PRO A 110 8.71 -9.30 7.54
C PRO A 110 9.03 -7.89 7.04
N PHE A 111 8.46 -7.55 5.88
CA PHE A 111 8.48 -6.19 5.34
C PHE A 111 7.12 -5.53 5.59
N PHE A 112 7.12 -4.40 6.28
CA PHE A 112 5.92 -3.61 6.56
C PHE A 112 5.98 -2.30 5.78
N CYS A 113 4.96 -2.01 4.96
CA CYS A 113 4.89 -0.76 4.21
C CYS A 113 3.66 0.09 4.55
N VAL A 114 3.89 1.36 4.85
CA VAL A 114 2.85 2.34 5.22
C VAL A 114 2.16 2.91 3.98
N HIS A 115 0.84 3.03 4.09
CA HIS A 115 -0.06 3.64 3.11
C HIS A 115 0.40 5.01 2.59
N GLY A 116 -0.07 5.36 1.39
CA GLY A 116 0.07 6.72 0.82
C GLY A 116 -0.96 7.70 1.40
N LEU A 117 -1.11 8.87 0.79
CA LEU A 117 -2.05 9.91 1.24
C LEU A 117 -3.52 9.44 1.31
N THR A 118 -3.90 8.45 0.51
CA THR A 118 -5.27 7.89 0.45
C THR A 118 -5.61 6.94 1.59
N GLY A 119 -4.63 6.57 2.43
CA GLY A 119 -4.83 5.67 3.57
C GLY A 119 -4.88 4.17 3.24
N ASP A 120 -5.22 3.82 2.00
CA ASP A 120 -5.31 2.42 1.56
C ASP A 120 -3.95 1.81 1.19
N VAL A 121 -3.96 0.48 1.11
CA VAL A 121 -2.79 -0.38 0.89
C VAL A 121 -2.93 -1.27 -0.34
N LEU A 122 -3.97 -1.09 -1.17
CA LEU A 122 -4.29 -2.00 -2.27
C LEU A 122 -3.21 -2.00 -3.36
N TRP A 123 -2.55 -0.86 -3.58
CA TRP A 123 -1.43 -0.71 -4.50
C TRP A 123 -0.20 -1.56 -4.12
N PHE A 124 -0.10 -2.06 -2.88
CA PHE A 124 0.94 -3.01 -2.50
C PHE A 124 0.72 -4.42 -3.07
N ARG A 125 -0.49 -4.78 -3.57
CA ARG A 125 -0.75 -6.07 -4.23
C ARG A 125 0.27 -6.37 -5.33
N GLU A 126 0.51 -5.40 -6.21
CA GLU A 126 1.47 -5.53 -7.31
C GLU A 126 2.91 -5.68 -6.79
N LEU A 127 3.32 -4.87 -5.81
CA LEU A 127 4.66 -4.99 -5.21
C LEU A 127 4.87 -6.37 -4.58
N GLY A 128 3.87 -6.89 -3.85
CA GLY A 128 3.90 -8.22 -3.25
C GLY A 128 4.13 -9.33 -4.29
N ALA A 129 3.41 -9.29 -5.42
CA ALA A 129 3.54 -10.27 -6.49
C ALA A 129 4.95 -10.34 -7.12
N TYR A 130 5.78 -9.31 -6.96
CA TYR A 130 7.18 -9.33 -7.44
C TYR A 130 8.22 -9.74 -6.38
N LEU A 131 7.86 -9.71 -5.09
CA LEU A 131 8.73 -10.18 -4.00
C LEU A 131 8.98 -11.69 -4.11
N ALA A 132 9.90 -12.20 -3.31
CA ALA A 132 10.09 -13.64 -3.23
C ALA A 132 8.87 -14.29 -2.53
N PRO A 133 8.37 -15.47 -2.95
CA PRO A 133 7.17 -16.09 -2.34
C PRO A 133 7.32 -16.45 -0.84
N ASP A 134 8.54 -16.48 -0.34
CA ASP A 134 8.95 -16.73 1.05
C ASP A 134 9.26 -15.44 1.83
N GLN A 135 8.93 -14.27 1.29
CA GLN A 135 9.07 -12.97 1.94
C GLN A 135 7.73 -12.52 2.54
N PRO A 136 7.54 -12.53 3.87
CA PRO A 136 6.33 -11.97 4.47
C PRO A 136 6.24 -10.47 4.18
N PHE A 137 5.08 -10.03 3.71
CA PHE A 137 4.83 -8.65 3.32
C PHE A 137 3.44 -8.17 3.76
N TYR A 138 3.43 -7.02 4.42
CA TYR A 138 2.26 -6.46 5.10
C TYR A 138 2.08 -4.98 4.76
N GLY A 139 0.84 -4.57 4.51
CA GLY A 139 0.45 -3.17 4.40
C GLY A 139 0.04 -2.60 5.76
N LEU A 140 0.44 -1.38 6.07
CA LEU A 140 -0.06 -0.61 7.22
C LEU A 140 -1.08 0.41 6.70
N GLN A 141 -2.35 0.20 7.04
CA GLN A 141 -3.53 0.93 6.56
C GLN A 141 -3.97 2.02 7.56
N ALA A 142 -4.52 3.11 7.04
CA ALA A 142 -5.04 4.20 7.88
C ALA A 142 -6.24 3.78 8.75
N GLN A 143 -6.26 4.26 9.99
CA GLN A 143 -7.45 4.24 10.84
C GLN A 143 -8.54 5.15 10.25
N GLY A 144 -9.81 4.77 10.40
CA GLY A 144 -10.97 5.59 10.02
C GLY A 144 -11.40 5.48 8.55
N LEU A 145 -10.78 4.61 7.75
CA LEU A 145 -11.30 4.27 6.42
C LEU A 145 -12.66 3.53 6.46
N ASP A 146 -13.01 2.96 7.62
CA ASP A 146 -14.36 2.43 7.89
C ASP A 146 -15.46 3.54 7.88
N GLY A 147 -15.05 4.81 8.00
CA GLY A 147 -15.95 5.95 8.16
C GLY A 147 -16.72 5.92 9.48
N ILE A 148 -16.24 5.15 10.47
CA ILE A 148 -16.81 4.98 11.81
C ILE A 148 -15.82 5.52 12.86
N GLN A 149 -14.56 5.11 12.78
CA GLN A 149 -13.50 5.58 13.65
C GLN A 149 -12.91 6.91 13.13
N PRO A 150 -12.47 7.81 14.01
CA PRO A 150 -11.72 8.98 13.58
C PRO A 150 -10.35 8.54 13.03
N GLY A 151 -9.90 9.22 11.97
CA GLY A 151 -8.51 9.11 11.52
C GLY A 151 -7.53 9.71 12.53
N VAL A 152 -6.24 9.43 12.36
CA VAL A 152 -5.15 10.04 13.14
C VAL A 152 -4.52 11.14 12.30
N ASP A 153 -4.50 12.38 12.81
CA ASP A 153 -3.99 13.57 12.13
C ASP A 153 -2.59 14.01 12.62
N ASP A 154 -2.12 13.47 13.75
CA ASP A 154 -0.75 13.63 14.23
C ASP A 154 0.19 12.51 13.75
N LEU A 155 1.34 12.90 13.19
CA LEU A 155 2.35 11.99 12.64
C LEU A 155 2.96 11.07 13.70
N TYR A 156 3.25 11.60 14.89
CA TYR A 156 3.95 10.85 15.95
C TYR A 156 3.02 9.79 16.56
N ALA A 157 1.76 10.15 16.82
CA ALA A 157 0.71 9.24 17.25
C ALA A 157 0.39 8.16 16.20
N MET A 158 0.37 8.53 14.91
CA MET A 158 0.17 7.59 13.80
C MET A 158 1.31 6.56 13.73
N ALA A 159 2.56 7.00 13.82
CA ALA A 159 3.71 6.10 13.83
C ALA A 159 3.72 5.17 15.05
N ALA A 160 3.38 5.68 16.25
CA ALA A 160 3.25 4.86 17.46
C ALA A 160 2.16 3.79 17.31
N LEU A 161 0.97 4.18 16.82
CA LEU A 161 -0.13 3.27 16.52
C LEU A 161 0.27 2.16 15.54
N TYR A 162 1.04 2.50 14.51
CA TYR A 162 1.50 1.51 13.52
C TYR A 162 2.62 0.61 14.04
N ILE A 163 3.47 1.09 14.95
CA ILE A 163 4.43 0.24 15.67
C ILE A 163 3.69 -0.79 16.52
N ASP A 164 2.71 -0.36 17.32
CA ASP A 164 1.95 -1.26 18.18
C ASP A 164 1.14 -2.28 17.37
N ALA A 165 0.53 -1.85 16.25
CA ALA A 165 -0.14 -2.74 15.31
C ALA A 165 0.83 -3.74 14.67
N MET A 166 1.97 -3.28 14.14
CA MET A 166 3.03 -4.12 13.56
C MET A 166 3.55 -5.18 14.55
N ARG A 167 3.71 -4.81 15.82
CA ARG A 167 4.17 -5.71 16.88
C ARG A 167 3.25 -6.89 17.16
N THR A 168 1.98 -6.84 16.74
CA THR A 168 1.09 -8.01 16.77
C THR A 168 1.53 -9.13 15.81
N ARG A 169 2.35 -8.82 14.79
CA ARG A 169 2.90 -9.78 13.83
C ARG A 169 4.39 -10.05 14.04
N GLN A 170 5.17 -9.04 14.42
CA GLN A 170 6.59 -9.16 14.75
C GLN A 170 6.90 -8.38 16.05
N PRO A 171 6.98 -9.06 17.22
CA PRO A 171 7.16 -8.36 18.49
C PRO A 171 8.51 -7.65 18.70
N GLU A 172 9.57 -8.15 18.05
CA GLU A 172 10.96 -7.71 18.22
C GLU A 172 11.66 -7.57 16.85
N GLY A 173 12.66 -6.69 16.76
CA GLY A 173 13.45 -6.48 15.54
C GLY A 173 14.33 -7.69 15.13
N PRO A 174 15.06 -7.60 14.00
CA PRO A 174 15.19 -6.42 13.15
C PRO A 174 13.95 -6.16 12.29
N TYR A 175 13.56 -4.90 12.14
CA TYR A 175 12.42 -4.51 11.31
C TYR A 175 12.85 -4.07 9.90
N TYR A 176 12.07 -4.47 8.89
CA TYR A 176 12.10 -3.87 7.56
C TYR A 176 10.87 -3.00 7.36
N LEU A 177 11.07 -1.70 7.18
CA LEU A 177 10.00 -0.70 7.03
C LEU A 177 10.02 -0.07 5.64
N GLY A 178 8.88 0.43 5.18
CA GLY A 178 8.82 1.31 4.03
C GLY A 178 7.52 2.07 3.88
N GLY A 179 7.39 2.85 2.82
CA GLY A 179 6.17 3.57 2.50
C GLY A 179 6.35 4.50 1.29
N ALA A 180 5.24 4.84 0.60
CA ALA A 180 5.27 5.77 -0.52
C ALA A 180 4.76 7.16 -0.14
N SER A 181 5.38 8.20 -0.70
CA SER A 181 4.98 9.59 -0.51
C SER A 181 4.81 9.90 1.00
N PHE A 182 3.62 10.26 1.48
CA PHE A 182 3.32 10.46 2.90
C PHE A 182 3.73 9.27 3.80
N GLY A 183 3.51 8.03 3.37
CA GLY A 183 3.88 6.83 4.12
C GLY A 183 5.40 6.70 4.33
N GLY A 184 6.21 7.31 3.46
CA GLY A 184 7.66 7.41 3.66
C GLY A 184 7.99 8.22 4.92
N THR A 185 7.30 9.34 5.16
CA THR A 185 7.43 10.15 6.39
C THR A 185 7.08 9.34 7.62
N VAL A 186 5.96 8.60 7.58
CA VAL A 186 5.49 7.79 8.71
C VAL A 186 6.46 6.65 9.00
N ALA A 187 6.94 5.95 7.97
CA ALA A 187 7.93 4.87 8.12
C ALA A 187 9.27 5.38 8.68
N LEU A 188 9.69 6.60 8.32
CA LEU A 188 10.87 7.25 8.90
C LEU A 188 10.66 7.58 10.38
N GLU A 189 9.49 8.09 10.77
CA GLU A 189 9.15 8.36 12.17
C GLU A 189 9.05 7.05 12.98
N MET A 190 8.41 6.01 12.45
CA MET A 190 8.39 4.68 13.05
C MET A 190 9.82 4.16 13.29
N ALA A 191 10.72 4.33 12.32
CA ALA A 191 12.12 3.93 12.45
C ALA A 191 12.86 4.70 13.56
N GLN A 192 12.55 5.99 13.76
CA GLN A 192 13.13 6.80 14.84
C GLN A 192 12.62 6.34 16.21
N GLN A 193 11.31 6.12 16.35
CA GLN A 193 10.71 5.67 17.61
C GLN A 193 11.25 4.29 18.02
N LEU A 194 11.26 3.30 17.11
CA LEU A 194 11.83 1.97 17.35
C LEU A 194 13.29 2.04 17.81
N ARG A 195 14.13 2.81 17.11
CA ARG A 195 15.54 2.97 17.49
C ARG A 195 15.73 3.66 18.83
N SER A 196 14.86 4.58 19.22
CA SER A 196 14.89 5.19 20.56
C SER A 196 14.50 4.21 21.68
N GLN A 197 13.71 3.18 21.35
CA GLN A 197 13.36 2.05 22.22
C GLN A 197 14.43 0.95 22.26
N GLY A 198 15.53 1.07 21.49
CA GLY A 198 16.64 0.12 21.44
C GLY A 198 16.51 -0.96 20.36
N GLU A 199 15.50 -0.88 19.49
CA GLU A 199 15.25 -1.86 18.43
C GLU A 199 16.12 -1.63 17.19
N GLU A 200 16.42 -2.70 16.45
CA GLU A 200 17.09 -2.61 15.15
C GLU A 200 16.09 -2.39 14.02
N VAL A 201 16.34 -1.37 13.19
CA VAL A 201 15.65 -1.16 11.90
C VAL A 201 16.69 -1.38 10.81
N ALA A 202 16.70 -2.58 10.26
CA ALA A 202 17.74 -3.05 9.34
C ALA A 202 17.49 -2.63 7.88
N LEU A 203 16.26 -2.22 7.54
CA LEU A 203 15.91 -1.68 6.23
C LEU A 203 14.81 -0.60 6.38
N LEU A 204 14.97 0.52 5.67
CA LEU A 204 13.95 1.54 5.47
C LEU A 204 13.87 1.88 3.98
N VAL A 205 12.69 1.72 3.36
CA VAL A 205 12.45 1.96 1.93
C VAL A 205 11.46 3.10 1.72
N MET A 206 11.87 4.16 1.04
CA MET A 206 11.01 5.33 0.79
C MET A 206 10.73 5.43 -0.71
N PHE A 207 9.50 5.19 -1.14
CA PHE A 207 9.10 5.32 -2.53
C PHE A 207 8.65 6.75 -2.82
N ASP A 208 9.32 7.43 -3.76
CA ASP A 208 8.95 8.76 -4.26
C ASP A 208 8.68 9.80 -3.15
N HIS A 209 9.53 9.82 -2.13
CA HIS A 209 9.47 10.75 -1.02
C HIS A 209 10.76 11.57 -0.93
N VAL A 210 10.62 12.90 -0.86
CA VAL A 210 11.71 13.84 -0.56
C VAL A 210 11.47 14.41 0.85
N PRO A 211 12.35 14.12 1.83
CA PRO A 211 12.18 14.66 3.18
C PRO A 211 12.43 16.16 3.21
N GLY A 212 11.53 16.91 3.86
CA GLY A 212 11.69 18.33 4.17
C GLY A 212 11.36 19.29 3.03
N GLY A 213 10.26 20.04 3.17
CA GLY A 213 10.01 21.21 2.33
C GLY A 213 11.00 22.34 2.64
N ASP A 214 11.77 22.74 1.62
CA ASP A 214 12.64 23.92 1.46
C ASP A 214 13.67 24.31 2.55
N GLN A 215 13.59 23.87 3.82
CA GLN A 215 14.55 24.23 4.88
C GLN A 215 14.97 23.09 5.80
N VAL A 216 15.17 21.90 5.25
CA VAL A 216 16.05 20.89 5.85
C VAL A 216 17.19 20.64 4.87
N ASP A 217 18.44 20.84 5.31
CA ASP A 217 19.62 20.43 4.52
C ASP A 217 19.75 18.91 4.57
N VAL A 218 18.97 18.24 3.71
CA VAL A 218 18.98 16.79 3.50
C VAL A 218 20.10 16.34 2.56
N GLY A 219 21.02 17.24 2.20
CA GLY A 219 22.02 17.01 1.17
C GLY A 219 21.42 16.71 -0.22
N PRO A 220 22.23 16.23 -1.17
CA PRO A 220 21.81 16.08 -2.57
C PRO A 220 20.77 14.95 -2.80
N TRP A 221 20.36 14.22 -1.77
CA TRP A 221 19.41 13.11 -1.84
C TRP A 221 18.02 13.54 -2.31
N ALA A 222 17.62 14.79 -2.05
CA ALA A 222 16.36 15.37 -2.52
C ALA A 222 16.24 15.47 -4.06
N SER A 223 17.35 15.42 -4.81
CA SER A 223 17.35 15.65 -6.26
C SER A 223 16.90 14.45 -7.11
N GLY A 224 16.75 13.26 -6.51
CA GLY A 224 16.32 12.04 -7.23
C GLY A 224 14.89 12.11 -7.77
N ALA A 225 13.97 12.77 -7.07
CA ALA A 225 12.57 12.92 -7.48
C ALA A 225 12.39 13.83 -8.72
N ALA A 226 13.41 14.59 -9.11
CA ALA A 226 13.42 15.34 -10.36
C ALA A 226 13.69 14.47 -11.61
N SER A 227 13.95 13.16 -11.45
CA SER A 227 14.38 12.27 -12.55
C SER A 227 13.26 11.61 -13.37
N GLY A 228 11.99 11.74 -12.96
CA GLY A 228 10.84 11.26 -13.74
C GLY A 228 10.78 9.75 -13.98
N LYS A 229 11.43 8.95 -13.13
CA LYS A 229 11.47 7.47 -13.25
C LYS A 229 10.12 6.85 -12.84
N PRO A 230 9.57 5.89 -13.61
CA PRO A 230 8.35 5.19 -13.22
C PRO A 230 8.52 4.39 -11.92
N PHE A 231 7.45 4.30 -11.13
CA PHE A 231 7.35 3.48 -9.91
C PHE A 231 7.94 2.06 -10.07
N ALA A 232 7.71 1.44 -11.23
CA ALA A 232 8.23 0.13 -11.60
C ALA A 232 9.78 0.02 -11.53
N GLU A 233 10.54 1.05 -11.87
CA GLU A 233 12.01 0.99 -11.76
C GLU A 233 12.49 0.99 -10.30
N CYS A 234 11.85 1.78 -9.44
CA CYS A 234 12.11 1.79 -8.00
C CYS A 234 11.71 0.46 -7.36
N ALA A 235 10.56 -0.10 -7.75
CA ALA A 235 10.15 -1.43 -7.34
C ALA A 235 11.20 -2.48 -7.77
N LEU A 236 11.66 -2.48 -9.03
CA LEU A 236 12.64 -3.46 -9.54
C LEU A 236 13.96 -3.48 -8.77
N LEU A 237 14.47 -2.32 -8.31
CA LEU A 237 15.65 -2.26 -7.46
C LEU A 237 15.42 -2.92 -6.09
N VAL A 238 14.26 -2.67 -5.48
CA VAL A 238 13.84 -3.29 -4.20
C VAL A 238 13.63 -4.80 -4.38
N ILE A 239 12.97 -5.22 -5.46
CA ILE A 239 12.79 -6.62 -5.85
C ILE A 239 14.15 -7.32 -6.04
N GLN A 240 15.13 -6.66 -6.65
CA GLN A 240 16.46 -7.24 -6.84
C GLN A 240 17.19 -7.42 -5.50
N LEU A 241 17.09 -6.46 -4.57
CA LEU A 241 17.58 -6.59 -3.20
C LEU A 241 16.96 -7.80 -2.46
N PHE A 242 15.66 -8.03 -2.60
CA PHE A 242 14.99 -9.20 -2.00
C PHE A 242 15.28 -10.53 -2.72
N ARG A 243 15.60 -10.52 -4.02
CA ARG A 243 15.89 -11.73 -4.81
C ARG A 243 17.33 -12.24 -4.65
N THR A 244 18.33 -11.36 -4.59
CA THR A 244 19.75 -11.76 -4.60
C THR A 244 20.37 -11.78 -3.19
N GLY A 245 19.68 -12.36 -2.20
CA GLY A 245 20.00 -12.27 -0.78
C GLY A 245 21.41 -12.74 -0.37
N SER A 246 22.40 -11.86 -0.53
CA SER A 246 23.82 -12.09 -0.20
C SER A 246 24.59 -10.76 -0.24
N ARG A 247 25.27 -10.41 0.86
CA ARG A 247 26.21 -9.26 0.89
C ARG A 247 27.48 -9.50 0.05
N ALA A 248 27.73 -10.73 -0.39
CA ALA A 248 29.00 -11.15 -1.00
C ALA A 248 29.07 -10.91 -2.51
N ASP A 249 27.98 -11.17 -3.25
CA ASP A 249 27.96 -11.02 -4.71
C ASP A 249 28.15 -9.56 -5.15
N TYR A 250 27.74 -8.62 -4.27
CA TYR A 250 27.97 -7.19 -4.43
C TYR A 250 29.47 -6.81 -4.43
N ALA A 251 30.32 -7.54 -3.70
CA ALA A 251 31.74 -7.25 -3.60
C ALA A 251 32.52 -7.60 -4.89
N ALA A 252 32.06 -8.59 -5.67
CA ALA A 252 32.70 -9.01 -6.90
C ALA A 252 32.58 -7.95 -8.02
N GLY A 253 31.43 -7.26 -8.11
CA GLY A 253 31.20 -6.19 -9.08
C GLY A 253 32.08 -4.95 -8.84
N ALA A 254 32.48 -4.69 -7.58
CA ALA A 254 33.28 -3.52 -7.21
C ALA A 254 34.71 -3.52 -7.78
N ALA A 255 35.22 -4.66 -8.26
CA ALA A 255 36.57 -4.78 -8.81
C ALA A 255 36.77 -4.07 -10.17
N GLN A 256 35.69 -3.75 -10.90
CA GLN A 256 35.75 -3.12 -12.24
C GLN A 256 35.54 -1.60 -12.22
N GLY A 257 36.13 -0.91 -11.23
CA GLY A 257 36.64 0.46 -11.37
C GLY A 257 35.66 1.59 -11.73
N SER A 258 34.78 1.99 -10.80
CA SER A 258 34.02 3.25 -10.87
C SER A 258 33.99 3.98 -9.50
N ARG A 259 33.82 5.31 -9.49
CA ARG A 259 34.17 6.22 -8.37
C ARG A 259 32.93 6.93 -7.80
N GLY A 260 32.71 7.09 -6.49
CA GLY A 260 33.49 6.67 -5.30
C GLY A 260 32.89 7.30 -4.01
N TYR A 261 33.22 6.80 -2.80
CA TYR A 261 32.49 7.10 -1.55
C TYR A 261 33.37 7.24 -0.30
N GLU A 262 32.99 8.08 0.67
CA GLU A 262 33.56 8.08 2.03
C GLU A 262 32.53 8.23 3.17
N ARG A 263 32.34 7.12 3.88
CA ARG A 263 32.44 6.98 5.36
C ARG A 263 31.43 7.68 6.29
N CYS A 264 30.20 7.16 6.31
CA CYS A 264 29.41 7.02 7.54
C CYS A 264 29.90 5.80 8.34
N GLY A 265 29.88 5.89 9.67
CA GLY A 265 30.35 4.83 10.56
C GLY A 265 29.41 3.61 10.58
N ALA A 266 29.97 2.42 10.34
CA ALA A 266 29.41 1.12 10.70
C ALA A 266 28.06 0.67 10.10
N ALA A 267 27.67 1.12 8.89
CA ALA A 267 26.76 0.38 8.00
C ALA A 267 26.95 0.81 6.52
N GLY A 268 26.74 -0.11 5.56
CA GLY A 268 27.18 -0.04 4.15
C GLY A 268 26.64 1.10 3.26
N TRP A 269 27.25 1.23 2.06
CA TRP A 269 27.05 2.32 1.08
C TRP A 269 26.79 1.81 -0.34
N VAL A 270 25.91 2.51 -1.09
CA VAL A 270 25.76 2.48 -2.57
C VAL A 270 25.29 3.87 -3.06
N GLY A 271 25.56 4.27 -4.31
CA GLY A 271 25.12 5.58 -4.84
C GLY A 271 25.27 5.80 -6.37
N SER A 272 25.64 7.03 -6.76
CA SER A 272 25.20 7.72 -7.99
C SER A 272 26.20 7.85 -9.15
N TRP A 273 25.71 8.34 -10.31
CA TRP A 273 26.51 8.76 -11.47
C TRP A 273 26.38 10.26 -11.81
N TRP A 274 27.45 11.00 -11.50
CA TRP A 274 28.07 12.16 -12.19
C TRP A 274 27.30 13.43 -12.61
N ARG A 275 27.66 14.52 -11.90
CA ARG A 275 28.08 15.87 -12.34
C ARG A 275 27.51 16.47 -13.64
N CYS A 276 26.88 17.64 -13.49
CA CYS A 276 27.64 18.89 -13.66
C CYS A 276 27.27 19.89 -12.57
#